data_AF-A0A956H7H9-F1
#
_entry.id   AF-A0A956H7H9-F1
#
_cell.length_a   1.000
_cell.length_b   1.000
_cell.length_c   1.000
_cell.angle_alpha   90.00
_cell.angle_beta   90.00
_cell.angle_gamma   90.00
#
_symmetry.space_group_name_H-M   'P 1'
#
loop_
_entity.id
_entity.type
_entity.pdbx_description
1 polymer ?
#
loop_
_entity_poly.entity_id
_entity_poly.type
_entity_poly.pdbx_seq_one_letter_code
_entity_poly.pdbx_strand_id
1 'polypeptide(L)'
;MDPSARKLTLLQLVGGPAVLASYAWCLSVWPEASAQMWGGVPEVMRPLYTGWMFVAAAGYLIYSYVFTFRVDLGTLRGRGRLLPCYALVLGFSALWMPMTKWLLDDPSVLRFALVCLDLALVALGSLGLLSIALRMDPGRL
;
A
#
# COMPACT_ATOMS: atom_id res chain seq x y z
N MET A 1 17.88 18.03 -6.29
CA MET A 1 17.03 16.82 -6.30
C MET A 1 16.11 16.92 -7.50
N ASP A 2 16.00 15.87 -8.32
CA ASP A 2 15.09 15.83 -9.47
C ASP A 2 13.64 16.14 -9.04
N PRO A 3 12.84 16.91 -9.83
CA PRO A 3 11.46 17.22 -9.47
C PRO A 3 10.58 15.99 -9.22
N SER A 4 10.84 14.88 -9.90
CA SER A 4 10.09 13.62 -9.72
C SER A 4 10.47 12.95 -8.40
N ALA A 5 11.75 12.95 -8.04
CA ALA A 5 12.24 12.44 -6.76
C ALA A 5 11.64 13.22 -5.58
N ARG A 6 11.50 14.55 -5.73
CA ARG A 6 10.84 15.40 -4.72
C ARG A 6 9.36 15.03 -4.55
N LYS A 7 8.63 14.82 -5.65
CA LYS A 7 7.23 14.41 -5.60
C LYS A 7 7.06 13.04 -4.93
N LEU A 8 7.92 12.08 -5.27
CA LEU A 8 7.93 10.76 -4.64
C LEU A 8 8.20 10.89 -3.13
N THR A 9 9.24 11.62 -2.74
CA THR A 9 9.58 11.82 -1.33
C THR A 9 8.40 12.41 -0.55
N LEU A 10 7.77 13.47 -1.09
CA LEU A 10 6.59 14.09 -0.45
C LEU A 10 5.43 13.11 -0.34
N LEU A 11 5.16 12.32 -1.39
CA LEU A 11 4.11 11.32 -1.37
C LEU A 11 4.35 10.26 -0.29
N GLN A 12 5.60 9.81 -0.12
CA GLN A 12 5.97 8.83 0.91
C GLN A 12 5.83 9.40 2.32
N LEU A 13 6.30 10.64 2.52
CA LEU A 13 6.24 11.34 3.81
C LEU A 13 4.82 11.70 4.24
N VAL A 14 3.88 11.83 3.29
CA VAL A 14 2.46 12.09 3.61
C VAL A 14 1.67 10.78 3.66
N GLY A 15 1.76 9.98 2.60
CA GLY A 15 0.96 8.77 2.46
C GLY A 15 1.36 7.67 3.43
N GLY A 16 2.65 7.48 3.73
CA GLY A 16 3.09 6.50 4.73
C GLY A 16 2.48 6.76 6.11
N PRO A 17 2.64 7.97 6.68
CA PRO A 17 1.96 8.34 7.92
C PRO A 17 0.44 8.32 7.82
N ALA A 18 -0.16 8.65 6.67
CA ALA A 18 -1.61 8.56 6.48
C ALA A 18 -2.13 7.12 6.63
N VAL A 19 -1.39 6.12 6.10
CA VAL A 19 -1.70 4.70 6.32
C VAL A 19 -1.66 4.38 7.81
N LEU A 20 -0.60 4.75 8.52
CA LEU A 20 -0.50 4.47 9.96
C LEU A 20 -1.57 5.21 10.79
N ALA A 21 -1.90 6.43 10.40
CA ALA A 21 -2.95 7.22 11.03
C ALA A 21 -4.33 6.58 10.83
N SER A 22 -4.62 6.00 9.66
CA SER A 22 -5.88 5.30 9.43
C SER A 22 -6.02 4.06 10.31
N TYR A 23 -4.91 3.34 10.54
CA TYR A 23 -4.86 2.24 11.51
C TYR A 23 -5.13 2.73 12.93
N ALA A 24 -4.38 3.74 13.39
CA ALA A 24 -4.51 4.26 14.74
C ALA A 24 -5.92 4.80 15.01
N TRP A 25 -6.48 5.55 14.05
CA TRP A 25 -7.84 6.09 14.16
C TRP A 25 -8.87 4.96 14.22
N CYS A 26 -8.84 4.00 13.30
CA CYS A 26 -9.81 2.90 13.25
C CYS A 26 -9.77 2.07 14.55
N LEU A 27 -8.58 1.72 15.04
CA LEU A 27 -8.41 0.97 16.29
C LEU A 27 -8.85 1.77 17.53
N SER A 28 -8.75 3.10 17.49
CA SER A 28 -9.17 3.96 18.62
C SER A 28 -10.69 4.08 18.74
N VAL A 29 -11.42 4.04 17.62
CA VAL A 29 -12.88 4.18 17.60
C VAL A 29 -13.61 2.85 17.49
N TRP A 30 -12.88 1.76 17.20
CA TRP A 30 -13.41 0.41 17.05
C TRP A 30 -12.43 -0.62 17.66
N PRO A 31 -12.44 -0.79 18.99
CA PRO A 31 -11.51 -1.68 19.69
C PRO A 31 -11.57 -3.14 19.24
N GLU A 32 -12.75 -3.61 18.83
CA GLU A 32 -13.00 -4.97 18.36
C GLU A 32 -12.63 -5.18 16.88
N ALA A 33 -12.16 -4.14 16.18
CA ALA A 33 -11.77 -4.19 14.76
C ALA A 33 -10.87 -5.37 14.44
N SER A 34 -9.86 -5.60 15.29
CA SER A 34 -8.86 -6.65 15.09
C SER A 34 -9.43 -8.06 15.04
N ALA A 35 -10.56 -8.33 15.71
CA ALA A 35 -11.22 -9.63 15.68
C ALA A 35 -12.24 -9.73 14.54
N GLN A 36 -13.03 -8.67 14.33
CA GLN A 36 -14.13 -8.65 13.36
C GLN A 36 -13.63 -8.62 11.90
N MET A 37 -12.53 -7.91 11.63
CA MET A 37 -11.98 -7.78 10.27
C MET A 37 -11.49 -9.08 9.66
N TRP A 38 -11.24 -10.13 10.47
CA TRP A 38 -10.83 -11.43 9.95
C TRP A 38 -11.96 -12.16 9.21
N GLY A 39 -13.22 -11.75 9.34
CA GLY A 39 -14.32 -12.24 8.49
C GLY A 39 -14.47 -13.76 8.42
N GLY A 40 -14.10 -14.49 9.49
CA GLY A 40 -14.16 -15.95 9.54
C GLY A 40 -12.86 -16.69 9.19
N VAL A 41 -11.75 -15.98 8.94
CA VAL A 41 -10.43 -16.61 8.79
C VAL A 41 -10.08 -17.40 10.07
N PRO A 42 -9.76 -18.71 9.95
CA PRO A 42 -9.40 -19.54 11.10
C PRO A 42 -8.24 -18.95 11.89
N GLU A 43 -8.29 -19.01 13.22
CA GLU A 43 -7.28 -18.41 14.11
C GLU A 43 -5.86 -18.90 13.81
N VAL A 44 -5.73 -20.18 13.45
CA VAL A 44 -4.45 -20.79 13.07
C VAL A 44 -3.80 -20.17 11.82
N MET A 45 -4.60 -19.57 10.93
CA MET A 45 -4.10 -18.94 9.70
C MET A 45 -3.74 -17.46 9.89
N ARG A 46 -4.31 -16.79 10.91
CA ARG A 46 -4.10 -15.35 11.13
C ARG A 46 -2.61 -14.97 11.26
N PRO A 47 -1.78 -15.69 12.03
CA PRO A 47 -0.35 -15.38 12.14
C PRO A 47 0.39 -15.45 10.80
N LEU A 48 0.01 -16.39 9.92
CA LEU A 48 0.61 -16.53 8.60
C LEU A 48 0.31 -15.30 7.72
N TYR A 49 -0.95 -14.87 7.69
CA TYR A 49 -1.35 -13.65 6.97
C TYR A 49 -0.66 -12.40 7.52
N THR A 50 -0.61 -12.26 8.84
CA THR A 50 0.09 -11.14 9.50
C THR A 50 1.58 -11.15 9.16
N GLY A 51 2.24 -12.32 9.14
CA GLY A 51 3.63 -12.46 8.73
C GLY A 51 3.86 -11.98 7.30
N TRP A 52 3.02 -12.39 6.36
CA TRP A 52 3.10 -11.95 4.96
C TRP A 52 2.81 -10.45 4.79
N MET A 53 1.97 -9.86 5.62
CA MET A 53 1.76 -8.41 5.64
C MET A 53 3.05 -7.66 5.97
N PHE A 54 3.83 -8.14 6.94
CA PHE A 54 5.13 -7.54 7.27
C PHE A 54 6.16 -7.73 6.16
N VAL A 55 6.20 -8.89 5.51
CA VAL A 55 7.06 -9.12 4.33
C VAL A 55 6.71 -8.16 3.20
N ALA A 56 5.42 -7.96 2.93
CA ALA A 56 4.95 -7.02 1.92
C ALA A 56 5.34 -5.57 2.28
N ALA A 57 5.15 -5.16 3.54
CA ALA A 57 5.55 -3.84 4.02
C ALA A 57 7.08 -3.62 3.89
N ALA A 58 7.88 -4.62 4.26
CA ALA A 58 9.33 -4.56 4.09
C ALA A 58 9.73 -4.42 2.61
N GLY A 59 9.11 -5.19 1.71
CA GLY A 59 9.32 -5.08 0.27
C GLY A 59 8.98 -3.68 -0.26
N TYR A 60 7.85 -3.12 0.17
CA TYR A 60 7.47 -1.74 -0.15
C TYR A 60 8.52 -0.73 0.33
N LEU A 61 9.01 -0.84 1.57
CA LEU A 61 10.03 0.06 2.12
C LEU A 61 11.35 -0.04 1.34
N ILE A 62 11.77 -1.25 0.97
CA ILE A 62 12.98 -1.49 0.16
C ILE A 62 12.85 -0.82 -1.21
N TYR A 63 11.75 -1.06 -1.94
CA TYR A 63 11.51 -0.40 -3.23
C TYR A 63 11.51 1.12 -3.09
N SER A 64 10.85 1.60 -2.04
CA SER A 64 10.76 3.03 -1.74
C SER A 64 12.12 3.67 -1.53
N TYR A 65 12.99 3.01 -0.77
CA TYR A 65 14.36 3.46 -0.56
C TYR A 65 15.15 3.49 -1.87
N VAL A 66 15.09 2.41 -2.65
CA VAL A 66 15.80 2.30 -3.93
C VAL A 66 15.35 3.38 -4.92
N PHE A 67 14.06 3.48 -5.19
CA PHE A 67 13.52 4.44 -6.16
C PHE A 67 13.69 5.90 -5.72
N THR A 68 13.69 6.19 -4.42
CA THR A 68 13.81 7.57 -3.93
C THR A 68 15.26 8.03 -3.84
N PHE A 69 16.18 7.15 -3.43
CA PHE A 69 17.54 7.55 -3.03
C PHE A 69 18.67 6.90 -3.82
N ARG A 70 18.46 5.75 -4.49
CA ARG A 70 19.53 5.01 -5.18
C ARG A 70 19.45 5.13 -6.69
N VAL A 71 18.28 5.41 -7.25
CA VAL A 71 18.06 5.45 -8.70
C VAL A 71 18.06 6.87 -9.23
N ASP A 72 18.80 7.10 -10.31
CA ASP A 72 18.58 8.28 -11.14
C ASP A 72 17.28 8.13 -11.95
N LEU A 73 16.22 8.78 -11.48
CA LEU A 73 14.91 8.80 -12.12
C LEU A 73 14.93 9.41 -13.53
N GLY A 74 15.96 10.18 -13.88
CA GLY A 74 16.18 10.73 -15.21
C GLY A 74 16.34 9.64 -16.27
N THR A 75 16.99 8.53 -15.91
CA THR A 75 17.32 7.42 -16.81
C THR A 75 16.39 6.21 -16.65
N LEU A 76 15.52 6.22 -15.65
CA LEU A 76 14.64 5.11 -15.34
C LEU A 76 13.53 4.92 -16.39
N ARG A 77 13.53 3.75 -17.02
CA ARG A 77 12.45 3.34 -17.92
C ARG A 77 11.13 3.17 -17.16
N GLY A 78 10.10 3.88 -17.60
CA GLY A 78 8.79 3.85 -16.96
C GLY A 78 8.62 4.78 -15.77
N ARG A 79 9.53 5.74 -15.55
CA ARG A 79 9.46 6.76 -14.48
C ARG A 79 8.10 7.46 -14.36
N GLY A 80 7.41 7.69 -15.48
CA GLY A 80 6.09 8.35 -15.49
C GLY A 80 5.00 7.56 -14.76
N ARG A 81 5.20 6.25 -14.56
CA ARG A 81 4.28 5.37 -13.84
C ARG A 81 4.62 5.23 -12.35
N LEU A 82 5.80 5.62 -11.90
CA LEU A 82 6.20 5.48 -10.50
C LEU A 82 5.23 6.21 -9.56
N LEU A 83 5.01 7.50 -9.81
CA LEU A 83 4.17 8.33 -8.96
C LEU A 83 2.72 7.80 -8.84
N PRO A 84 2.00 7.50 -9.94
CA PRO A 84 0.66 6.94 -9.82
C PRO A 84 0.66 5.54 -9.18
N CYS A 85 1.65 4.68 -9.43
CA CYS A 85 1.74 3.38 -8.76
C CYS A 85 1.90 3.53 -7.24
N TYR A 86 2.76 4.44 -6.77
CA TYR A 86 2.90 4.75 -5.35
C TYR A 86 1.61 5.35 -4.76
N ALA A 87 0.94 6.23 -5.51
CA ALA A 87 -0.30 6.84 -5.07
C ALA A 87 -1.43 5.81 -4.92
N LEU A 88 -1.50 4.82 -5.83
CA LEU A 88 -2.42 3.68 -5.70
C LEU A 88 -2.10 2.88 -4.43
N VAL A 89 -0.82 2.49 -4.24
CA VAL A 89 -0.44 1.71 -3.05
C VAL A 89 -0.78 2.46 -1.77
N LEU A 90 -0.31 3.70 -1.60
CA LEU A 90 -0.48 4.44 -0.35
C LEU A 90 -1.93 4.90 -0.12
N GLY A 91 -2.59 5.41 -1.15
CA GLY A 91 -3.96 5.91 -1.04
C GLY A 91 -4.93 4.81 -0.62
N PHE A 92 -4.95 3.71 -1.37
CA PHE A 92 -5.85 2.59 -1.09
C PHE A 92 -5.41 1.81 0.17
N SER A 93 -4.10 1.75 0.48
CA SER A 93 -3.64 1.21 1.78
C SER A 93 -4.04 2.09 2.98
N ALA A 94 -4.37 3.36 2.80
CA ALA A 94 -4.93 4.17 3.88
C ALA A 94 -6.44 3.96 4.02
N LEU A 95 -7.14 3.65 2.92
CA LEU A 95 -8.59 3.51 2.83
C LEU A 95 -9.11 2.14 3.27
N TRP A 96 -8.34 1.06 3.14
CA TRP A 96 -8.86 -0.30 3.34
C TRP A 96 -9.55 -0.51 4.69
N MET A 97 -8.98 -0.03 5.80
CA MET A 97 -9.58 -0.19 7.13
C MET A 97 -10.86 0.63 7.32
N PRO A 98 -10.87 1.95 7.04
CA PRO A 98 -12.10 2.73 7.03
C PRO A 98 -13.20 2.15 6.14
N MET A 99 -12.85 1.68 4.93
CA MET A 99 -13.79 1.02 4.00
C MET A 99 -14.33 -0.30 4.58
N THR A 100 -13.47 -1.09 5.21
CA THR A 100 -13.87 -2.36 5.86
C THR A 100 -14.79 -2.10 7.04
N LYS A 101 -14.53 -1.07 7.85
CA LYS A 101 -15.45 -0.62 8.90
C LYS A 101 -16.80 -0.23 8.31
N TRP A 102 -16.81 0.59 7.26
CA TRP A 102 -18.04 1.01 6.59
C TRP A 102 -18.85 -0.17 6.03
N LEU A 103 -18.18 -1.20 5.52
CA LEU A 103 -18.83 -2.45 5.13
C LEU A 103 -19.43 -3.19 6.32
N LEU A 104 -18.70 -3.30 7.44
CA LEU A 104 -19.15 -4.06 8.60
C LEU A 104 -20.25 -3.34 9.40
N ASP A 105 -20.30 -2.01 9.37
CA ASP A 105 -21.36 -1.21 10.01
C ASP A 105 -22.73 -1.37 9.30
N ASP A 106 -22.76 -1.45 7.97
CA ASP A 106 -23.99 -1.67 7.19
C ASP A 106 -23.67 -2.49 5.92
N PRO A 107 -23.74 -3.83 6.01
CA PRO A 107 -23.31 -4.73 4.94
C PRO A 107 -24.14 -4.64 3.67
N SER A 108 -23.46 -4.53 2.52
CA SER A 108 -24.10 -4.63 1.21
C SER A 108 -23.12 -5.13 0.14
N VAL A 109 -23.67 -5.68 -0.94
CA VAL A 109 -22.88 -6.18 -2.09
C VAL A 109 -22.01 -5.08 -2.69
N LEU A 110 -22.53 -3.85 -2.78
CA LEU A 110 -21.77 -2.72 -3.31
C LEU A 110 -20.57 -2.38 -2.44
N ARG A 111 -20.75 -2.29 -1.11
CA ARG A 111 -19.66 -1.99 -0.17
C ARG A 111 -18.59 -3.08 -0.18
N PHE A 112 -19.02 -4.34 -0.27
CA PHE A 112 -18.11 -5.46 -0.40
C PHE A 112 -17.28 -5.37 -1.68
N ALA A 113 -17.93 -5.10 -2.82
CA ALA A 113 -17.24 -4.90 -4.09
C ALA A 113 -16.25 -3.72 -4.05
N LEU A 114 -16.59 -2.63 -3.36
CA LEU A 114 -15.70 -1.48 -3.18
C LEU A 114 -14.46 -1.81 -2.34
N VAL A 115 -14.61 -2.59 -1.25
CA VAL A 115 -13.46 -3.10 -0.48
C VAL A 115 -12.58 -4.00 -1.35
N CYS A 116 -13.16 -4.91 -2.13
CA CYS A 116 -12.38 -5.75 -3.05
C CYS A 116 -11.64 -4.91 -4.10
N LEU A 117 -12.29 -3.88 -4.65
CA LEU A 117 -11.68 -2.96 -5.61
C LEU A 117 -10.52 -2.17 -4.98
N ASP A 118 -10.69 -1.66 -3.77
CA ASP A 118 -9.64 -0.97 -2.99
C ASP A 118 -8.38 -1.85 -2.86
N LEU A 119 -8.54 -3.09 -2.42
CA LEU A 119 -7.43 -4.05 -2.30
C LEU A 119 -6.82 -4.40 -3.67
N ALA A 120 -7.64 -4.55 -4.71
CA ALA A 120 -7.16 -4.82 -6.06
C ALA A 120 -6.33 -3.65 -6.62
N LEU A 121 -6.66 -2.40 -6.27
CA LEU A 121 -5.90 -1.22 -6.69
C LEU A 121 -4.54 -1.12 -5.98
N VAL A 122 -4.45 -1.53 -4.70
CA VAL A 122 -3.15 -1.69 -4.02
C VAL A 122 -2.29 -2.75 -4.73
N ALA A 123 -2.88 -3.89 -5.09
CA ALA A 123 -2.20 -4.94 -5.84
C ALA A 123 -1.73 -4.45 -7.22
N LEU A 124 -2.58 -3.72 -7.95
CA LEU A 124 -2.26 -3.16 -9.26
C LEU A 124 -1.10 -2.15 -9.17
N GLY A 125 -1.11 -1.27 -8.17
CA GLY A 125 -0.01 -0.35 -7.89
C GLY A 125 1.30 -1.09 -7.62
N SER A 126 1.25 -2.13 -6.79
CA SER A 126 2.40 -2.97 -6.43
C SER A 126 2.99 -3.74 -7.63
N LEU A 127 2.14 -4.32 -8.48
CA LEU A 127 2.55 -4.96 -9.73
C LEU A 127 3.18 -3.95 -10.70
N GLY A 128 2.65 -2.73 -10.73
CA GLY A 128 3.24 -1.62 -11.47
C GLY A 128 4.67 -1.32 -11.01
N LEU A 129 4.89 -1.18 -9.71
CA LEU A 129 6.23 -0.96 -9.14
C LEU A 129 7.18 -2.13 -9.46
N LEU A 130 6.73 -3.37 -9.28
CA LEU A 130 7.51 -4.56 -9.62
C LEU A 130 7.90 -4.56 -11.11
N SER A 131 6.97 -4.21 -12.01
CA SER A 131 7.24 -4.16 -13.45
C SER A 131 8.30 -3.12 -13.84
N ILE A 132 8.40 -2.02 -13.06
CA ILE A 132 9.42 -1.00 -13.24
C ILE A 132 10.75 -1.52 -12.70
N ALA A 133 10.75 -2.12 -11.52
CA ALA A 133 11.94 -2.70 -10.89
C ALA A 133 12.60 -3.78 -11.76
N LEU A 134 11.81 -4.69 -12.34
CA LEU A 134 12.32 -5.76 -13.22
C LEU A 134 12.95 -5.24 -14.53
N ARG A 135 12.71 -3.98 -14.89
CA ARG A 135 13.29 -3.33 -16.08
C ARG A 135 14.48 -2.43 -15.76
N MET A 136 14.87 -2.37 -14.48
CA MET A 136 16.06 -1.66 -14.07
C MET A 136 17.30 -2.46 -14.40
N ASP A 137 18.33 -1.76 -14.87
CA ASP A 137 19.65 -2.34 -15.07
C ASP A 137 20.41 -2.31 -13.74
N PRO A 138 20.81 -3.46 -13.17
CA PRO A 138 21.56 -3.52 -11.92
C PRO A 138 22.87 -2.73 -11.95
N GLY A 139 23.47 -2.53 -13.12
CA GLY A 139 24.72 -1.77 -13.29
C GLY A 139 24.58 -0.25 -13.13
N ARG A 140 23.37 0.25 -12.84
CA ARG A 140 23.05 1.68 -12.69
C ARG A 140 22.40 2.03 -11.32
N LEU A 141 22.60 1.17 -10.31
CA LEU A 141 22.15 1.31 -8.92
C LEU A 141 23.19 1.98 -8.00
#